data_AF-A0A2G6GA07-F1
#
_entry.id   AF-A0A2G6GA07-F1
#
_cell.length_a   1.000
_cell.length_b   1.000
_cell.length_c   1.000
_cell.angle_alpha   90.00
_cell.angle_beta   90.00
_cell.angle_gamma   90.00
#
_symmetry.space_group_name_H-M   'P 1'
#
loop_
_entity.id
_entity.type
_entity.pdbx_description
1 polymer ?
#
loop_
_entity_poly.entity_id
_entity_poly.type
_entity_poly.pdbx_seq_one_letter_code
_entity_poly.pdbx_strand_id
1 'polypeptide(L)'
;MKKGSKDKKAIKQLQKYLNKKGYKAGYADGIFGNKTKNALKDFQKDNNLKVDGKFGRQTARYIDKHCYDDVIESKNEIEKEAEEEIEQVEEKEETQTSNETENENTENPVETTEDSEIETQTENLTQEERVENLKEFLEKANSEKTIPQCTEDGIINEEIEEEEAVVEELLTQEILKQAFGLNVDKEIVDKFNELMPLYEIDNKYRISHFLSQLAHESGIRNIPEHHNYSKTRLLRQFGCGYKTVNGKRIKQWDKRKKTCKPGYKKRVNTLWKNPEKYVNSPNLFNLVYSKIIGNGSVESGDGFRYRGRGIIQLTGKANYRNFTKYYQRKTGKKVDFVKNPDLVLVPEYSVSSAFWYWHSRGVNKYAVDDREETIVVVTKKVNGGTNGLEDRKNKFYKIYNLIKDK
;
A
#
# COMPACT_ATOMS: atom_id res chain seq x y z
N MET A 1 13.37 -17.66 -14.10
CA MET A 1 14.53 -18.54 -14.37
C MET A 1 14.40 -19.88 -13.65
N LYS A 2 14.96 -20.96 -14.23
CA LYS A 2 15.03 -22.33 -13.68
C LYS A 2 16.27 -23.04 -14.25
N LYS A 3 16.54 -24.28 -13.81
CA LYS A 3 17.57 -25.12 -14.44
C LYS A 3 17.36 -25.19 -15.96
N GLY A 4 18.39 -24.83 -16.72
CA GLY A 4 18.33 -24.72 -18.19
C GLY A 4 17.97 -23.32 -18.74
N SER A 5 17.75 -22.31 -17.89
CA SER A 5 17.66 -20.92 -18.35
C SER A 5 18.95 -20.44 -19.02
N LYS A 6 18.82 -19.66 -20.11
CA LYS A 6 19.94 -19.23 -20.96
C LYS A 6 20.53 -17.85 -20.61
N ASP A 7 19.80 -17.05 -19.85
CA ASP A 7 20.21 -15.70 -19.44
C ASP A 7 21.29 -15.76 -18.34
N LYS A 8 22.55 -15.85 -18.76
CA LYS A 8 23.70 -15.98 -17.85
C LYS A 8 23.87 -14.76 -16.95
N LYS A 9 23.53 -13.55 -17.40
CA LYS A 9 23.68 -12.31 -16.63
C LYS A 9 22.71 -12.30 -15.46
N ALA A 10 21.43 -12.57 -15.71
CA ALA A 10 20.41 -12.63 -14.67
C ALA A 10 20.67 -13.78 -13.67
N ILE A 11 21.17 -14.93 -14.15
CA ILE A 11 21.54 -16.05 -13.28
C ILE A 11 22.70 -15.66 -12.36
N LYS A 12 23.72 -14.97 -12.88
CA LYS A 12 24.88 -14.51 -12.12
C LYS A 12 24.47 -13.53 -11.02
N GLN A 13 23.56 -12.60 -11.32
CA GLN A 13 23.04 -11.65 -10.34
C GLN A 13 22.24 -12.36 -9.24
N LEU A 14 21.35 -13.29 -9.59
CA LEU A 14 20.62 -14.09 -8.60
C LEU A 14 21.58 -14.89 -7.70
N GLN A 15 22.62 -15.51 -8.28
CA GLN A 15 23.64 -16.23 -7.52
C GLN A 15 24.38 -15.31 -6.54
N LYS A 16 24.78 -14.10 -6.97
CA LYS A 16 25.39 -13.08 -6.11
C LYS A 16 24.48 -12.69 -4.95
N TYR A 17 23.21 -12.36 -5.25
CA TYR A 17 22.23 -11.96 -4.23
C TYR A 17 22.03 -13.06 -3.18
N LEU A 18 21.80 -14.30 -3.62
CA LEU A 18 21.60 -15.44 -2.72
C LEU A 18 22.84 -15.67 -1.84
N ASN A 19 24.05 -15.62 -2.41
CA ASN A 19 25.30 -15.76 -1.65
C ASN A 19 25.47 -14.62 -0.63
N LYS A 20 25.15 -13.36 -1.00
CA LYS A 20 25.18 -12.21 -0.09
C LYS A 20 24.24 -12.40 1.10
N LYS A 21 23.08 -13.03 0.88
CA LYS A 21 22.11 -13.39 1.91
C LYS A 21 22.44 -14.69 2.67
N GLY A 22 23.62 -15.27 2.46
CA GLY A 22 24.09 -16.47 3.17
C GLY A 22 23.63 -17.81 2.56
N TYR A 23 22.90 -17.81 1.45
CA TYR A 23 22.46 -19.02 0.77
C TYR A 23 23.53 -19.53 -0.19
N LYS A 24 23.91 -20.82 -0.08
CA LYS A 24 25.04 -21.42 -0.82
C LYS A 24 24.72 -21.69 -2.30
N ALA A 25 24.62 -20.63 -3.11
CA ALA A 25 24.25 -20.73 -4.53
C ALA A 25 25.39 -21.22 -5.44
N GLY A 26 26.62 -21.33 -4.92
CA GLY A 26 27.83 -21.67 -5.68
C GLY A 26 28.51 -20.43 -6.25
N TYR A 27 29.47 -20.62 -7.17
CA TYR A 27 30.08 -19.50 -7.88
C TYR A 27 29.03 -18.78 -8.75
N ALA A 28 29.15 -17.46 -8.83
CA ALA A 28 28.30 -16.65 -9.70
C ALA A 28 28.78 -16.77 -11.17
N ASP A 29 28.63 -17.95 -11.73
CA ASP A 29 29.11 -18.36 -13.07
C ASP A 29 28.04 -18.19 -14.17
N GLY A 30 26.83 -17.79 -13.80
CA GLY A 30 25.71 -17.66 -14.73
C GLY A 30 25.08 -19.00 -15.13
N ILE A 31 25.41 -20.10 -14.45
CA ILE A 31 24.86 -21.43 -14.70
C ILE A 31 23.84 -21.79 -13.61
N PHE A 32 22.57 -21.92 -13.98
CA PHE A 32 21.52 -22.31 -13.02
C PHE A 32 21.58 -23.82 -12.72
N GLY A 33 22.55 -24.21 -11.89
CA GLY A 33 22.81 -25.59 -11.48
C GLY A 33 22.00 -26.04 -10.25
N ASN A 34 22.32 -27.24 -9.75
CA ASN A 34 21.65 -27.79 -8.55
C ASN A 34 21.94 -26.96 -7.29
N LYS A 35 23.14 -26.38 -7.16
CA LYS A 35 23.52 -25.50 -6.04
C LYS A 35 22.63 -24.25 -5.99
N THR A 36 22.53 -23.52 -7.10
CA THR A 36 21.66 -22.34 -7.22
C THR A 36 20.19 -22.68 -7.00
N LYS A 37 19.71 -23.82 -7.53
CA LYS A 37 18.33 -24.29 -7.30
C LYS A 37 18.03 -24.56 -5.81
N ASN A 38 18.95 -25.21 -5.11
CA ASN A 38 18.77 -25.53 -3.69
C ASN A 38 18.86 -24.27 -2.83
N ALA A 39 19.85 -23.40 -3.07
CA ALA A 39 19.95 -22.10 -2.41
C ALA A 39 18.69 -21.26 -2.57
N LEU A 40 18.09 -21.28 -3.77
CA LEU A 40 16.83 -20.59 -4.02
C LEU A 40 15.65 -21.22 -3.28
N LYS A 41 15.62 -22.55 -3.12
CA LYS A 41 14.59 -23.22 -2.31
C LYS A 41 14.72 -22.88 -0.83
N ASP A 42 15.94 -22.86 -0.32
CA ASP A 42 16.20 -22.49 1.08
C ASP A 42 15.78 -21.04 1.31
N PHE A 43 16.18 -20.13 0.42
CA PHE A 43 15.69 -18.74 0.41
C PHE A 43 14.16 -18.66 0.38
N GLN A 44 13.52 -19.40 -0.53
CA GLN A 44 12.06 -19.42 -0.61
C GLN A 44 11.43 -19.93 0.69
N LYS A 45 11.99 -20.97 1.29
CA LYS A 45 11.49 -21.58 2.52
C LYS A 45 11.58 -20.60 3.70
N ASP A 46 12.75 -20.02 3.91
CA ASP A 46 13.02 -19.11 5.03
C ASP A 46 12.17 -17.83 4.93
N ASN A 47 11.85 -17.42 3.71
CA ASN A 47 11.07 -16.21 3.43
C ASN A 47 9.57 -16.50 3.18
N ASN A 48 9.08 -17.69 3.54
CA ASN A 48 7.68 -18.10 3.41
C ASN A 48 7.10 -17.98 1.99
N LEU A 49 7.93 -18.20 0.97
CA LEU A 49 7.56 -18.23 -0.44
C LEU A 49 7.27 -19.67 -0.89
N LYS A 50 6.64 -19.81 -2.07
CA LYS A 50 6.47 -21.12 -2.72
C LYS A 50 7.84 -21.77 -2.98
N VAL A 51 8.12 -22.90 -2.34
CA VAL A 51 9.40 -23.61 -2.39
C VAL A 51 9.51 -24.51 -3.63
N ASP A 52 9.64 -23.89 -4.81
CA ASP A 52 9.73 -24.61 -6.09
C ASP A 52 11.13 -24.60 -6.73
N GLY A 53 12.06 -23.82 -6.16
CA GLY A 53 13.42 -23.65 -6.66
C GLY A 53 13.47 -22.94 -8.01
N LYS A 54 12.43 -22.17 -8.34
CA LYS A 54 12.34 -21.37 -9.55
C LYS A 54 12.37 -19.90 -9.18
N PHE A 55 13.15 -19.13 -9.92
CA PHE A 55 13.11 -17.68 -9.82
C PHE A 55 11.93 -17.18 -10.65
N GLY A 56 10.74 -17.23 -10.05
CA GLY A 56 9.48 -16.78 -10.63
C GLY A 56 9.05 -15.42 -10.09
N ARG A 57 7.88 -14.94 -10.53
CA ARG A 57 7.35 -13.62 -10.20
C ARG A 57 7.24 -13.34 -8.70
N GLN A 58 6.85 -14.34 -7.89
CA GLN A 58 6.76 -14.19 -6.43
C GLN A 58 8.14 -13.98 -5.80
N THR A 59 9.13 -14.77 -6.19
CA THR A 59 10.52 -14.65 -5.71
C THR A 59 11.17 -13.35 -6.16
N ALA A 60 10.98 -12.95 -7.43
CA ALA A 60 11.50 -11.70 -7.96
C ALA A 60 10.92 -10.49 -7.21
N ARG A 61 9.60 -10.48 -6.98
CA ARG A 61 8.93 -9.42 -6.21
C ARG A 61 9.33 -9.38 -4.74
N TYR A 62 9.59 -10.54 -4.14
CA TYR A 62 10.08 -10.56 -2.76
C TYR A 62 11.46 -9.91 -2.67
N ILE A 63 12.37 -10.25 -3.57
CA ILE A 63 13.71 -9.66 -3.63
C ILE A 63 13.62 -8.16 -3.92
N ASP A 64 12.84 -7.75 -4.92
CA ASP A 64 12.61 -6.35 -5.29
C ASP A 64 12.01 -5.50 -4.14
N LYS A 65 11.15 -6.12 -3.31
CA LYS A 65 10.53 -5.44 -2.17
C LYS A 65 11.48 -5.25 -0.98
N HIS A 66 12.39 -6.19 -0.75
CA HIS A 66 13.26 -6.20 0.45
C HIS A 66 14.71 -5.86 0.14
N CYS A 67 15.09 -5.70 -1.14
CA CYS A 67 16.37 -5.09 -1.51
C CYS A 67 16.44 -3.61 -1.14
N TYR A 68 15.27 -2.95 -1.00
CA TYR A 68 15.15 -1.59 -0.51
C TYR A 68 15.32 -1.48 1.01
N ASP A 69 14.85 -2.50 1.75
CA ASP A 69 15.01 -2.56 3.20
C ASP A 69 16.49 -2.71 3.58
N ASP A 70 17.28 -3.48 2.81
CA ASP A 70 18.74 -3.60 2.98
C ASP A 70 19.49 -2.27 2.79
N VAL A 71 19.02 -1.45 1.85
CA VAL A 71 19.63 -0.13 1.56
C VAL A 71 19.29 0.87 2.66
N ILE A 72 18.05 0.83 3.18
CA ILE A 72 17.67 1.64 4.34
C ILE A 72 18.39 1.19 5.61
N GLU A 73 18.54 -0.11 5.83
CA GLU A 73 19.28 -0.65 6.98
C GLU A 73 20.75 -0.23 6.92
N SER A 74 21.40 -0.33 5.74
CA SER A 74 22.75 0.20 5.55
C SER A 74 22.85 1.73 5.69
N LYS A 75 21.83 2.48 5.27
CA LYS A 75 21.79 3.94 5.43
C LYS A 75 21.63 4.33 6.89
N ASN A 76 20.77 3.62 7.63
CA ASN A 76 20.57 3.86 9.06
C ASN A 76 21.78 3.43 9.89
N GLU A 77 22.49 2.37 9.48
CA GLU A 77 23.76 1.97 10.11
C GLU A 77 24.85 3.03 9.87
N ILE A 78 24.98 3.55 8.65
CA ILE A 78 25.94 4.62 8.32
C ILE A 78 25.57 5.94 9.02
N GLU A 79 24.28 6.31 9.07
CA GLU A 79 23.81 7.48 9.81
C GLU A 79 24.08 7.34 11.31
N LYS A 80 23.89 6.14 11.87
CA LYS A 80 24.18 5.86 13.28
C LYS A 80 25.68 5.89 13.60
N GLU A 81 26.51 5.31 12.74
CA GLU A 81 27.98 5.36 12.88
C GLU A 81 28.50 6.81 12.76
N ALA A 82 27.94 7.60 11.83
CA ALA A 82 28.28 9.01 11.67
C ALA A 82 27.84 9.86 12.88
N GLU A 83 26.64 9.62 13.43
CA GLU A 83 26.16 10.28 14.64
C GLU A 83 27.06 9.94 15.85
N GLU A 84 27.44 8.67 16.02
CA GLU A 84 28.34 8.22 17.08
C GLU A 84 29.77 8.81 16.95
N GLU A 85 30.28 8.98 15.72
CA GLU A 85 31.58 9.64 15.50
C GLU A 85 31.51 11.15 15.76
N ILE A 86 30.42 11.83 15.41
CA ILE A 86 30.23 13.26 15.68
C ILE A 86 30.15 13.52 17.19
N GLU A 87 29.38 12.72 17.93
CA GLU A 87 29.24 12.85 19.39
C GLU A 87 30.59 12.66 20.10
N GLN A 88 31.43 11.73 19.63
CA GLN A 88 32.78 11.52 20.18
C GLN A 88 33.77 12.65 19.86
N VAL A 89 33.53 13.45 18.81
CA VAL A 89 34.34 14.62 18.48
C VAL A 89 33.91 15.81 19.32
N GLU A 90 32.60 16.03 19.50
CA GLU A 90 32.05 17.10 20.33
C GLU A 90 32.47 16.93 21.82
N GLU A 91 32.49 15.71 22.36
CA GLU A 91 32.99 15.43 23.72
C GLU A 91 34.51 15.68 23.88
N LYS A 92 35.29 15.54 22.80
CA LYS A 92 36.74 15.82 22.80
C LYS A 92 37.06 17.31 22.73
N GLU A 93 36.23 18.09 22.03
CA GLU A 93 36.38 19.55 21.98
C GLU A 93 36.01 20.21 23.32
N GLU A 94 35.00 19.71 24.04
CA GLU A 94 34.67 20.18 25.40
C GLU A 94 35.76 19.84 26.42
N THR A 95 36.50 18.75 26.23
CA THR A 95 37.62 18.39 27.12
C THR A 95 38.92 19.13 26.78
N GLN A 96 39.14 19.57 25.53
CA GLN A 96 40.28 20.41 25.16
C GLN A 96 40.12 21.89 25.53
N THR A 97 38.89 22.44 25.54
CA THR A 97 38.64 23.82 25.99
C THR A 97 38.82 24.04 27.50
N SER A 98 38.98 22.96 28.28
CA SER A 98 39.27 23.03 29.72
C SER A 98 40.77 23.05 30.09
N ASN A 99 41.68 22.85 29.12
CA ASN A 99 43.13 22.72 29.37
C ASN A 99 44.02 23.74 28.64
N GLU A 100 43.47 24.73 27.93
CA GLU A 100 44.25 25.81 27.30
C GLU A 100 44.13 27.15 28.05
N THR A 101 44.48 27.14 29.33
CA THR A 101 45.04 28.31 30.00
C THR A 101 46.26 27.86 30.79
N GLU A 102 47.41 27.77 30.11
CA GLU A 102 48.77 27.98 30.64
C GLU A 102 49.82 27.37 29.68
N ASN A 103 50.34 28.18 28.75
CA ASN A 103 51.75 28.60 28.71
C ASN A 103 52.20 29.05 27.32
N GLU A 104 52.76 30.26 27.31
CA GLU A 104 53.44 30.89 26.21
C GLU A 104 54.90 30.39 26.03
N ASN A 105 55.35 30.48 24.77
CA ASN A 105 56.73 30.75 24.31
C ASN A 105 57.83 29.69 24.52
N THR A 106 58.40 29.17 23.42
CA THR A 106 59.71 29.64 22.86
C THR A 106 60.12 28.91 21.55
N GLU A 107 60.45 29.75 20.56
CA GLU A 107 61.40 29.70 19.42
C GLU A 107 62.29 28.46 19.07
N ASN A 108 62.17 28.02 17.80
CA ASN A 108 63.21 27.86 16.71
C ASN A 108 64.33 26.75 16.77
N PRO A 109 65.05 26.41 15.65
CA PRO A 109 64.67 25.52 14.53
C PRO A 109 65.80 24.50 14.11
N VAL A 110 65.66 23.82 12.94
CA VAL A 110 66.71 23.11 12.13
C VAL A 110 67.05 21.67 12.64
N GLU A 111 67.25 20.58 11.87
CA GLU A 111 67.77 20.31 10.51
C GLU A 111 67.31 18.93 9.98
N THR A 112 67.54 18.74 8.68
CA THR A 112 67.27 17.64 7.73
C THR A 112 67.85 16.26 8.05
N THR A 113 67.22 15.18 7.53
CA THR A 113 67.77 14.29 6.46
C THR A 113 66.75 13.25 5.99
N GLU A 114 66.75 13.02 4.67
CA GLU A 114 65.96 12.06 3.90
C GLU A 114 66.35 10.60 4.22
N ASP A 115 65.37 9.68 4.17
CA ASP A 115 65.45 8.56 3.24
C ASP A 115 64.08 7.89 3.00
N SER A 116 63.94 7.42 1.77
CA SER A 116 62.75 7.09 1.00
C SER A 116 61.92 5.90 1.49
N GLU A 117 60.60 5.98 1.34
CA GLU A 117 59.82 4.87 0.79
C GLU A 117 58.55 5.39 0.07
N ILE A 118 58.33 4.83 -1.12
CA ILE A 118 57.32 5.24 -2.10
C ILE A 118 55.95 4.78 -1.61
N GLU A 119 55.11 5.71 -1.18
CA GLU A 119 53.68 5.48 -0.96
C GLU A 119 52.87 6.57 -1.67
N THR A 120 52.02 6.13 -2.59
CA THR A 120 51.27 6.98 -3.51
C THR A 120 50.27 7.86 -2.77
N GLN A 121 50.32 9.16 -3.08
CA GLN A 121 49.48 10.24 -2.57
C GLN A 121 48.01 9.87 -2.33
N THR A 122 47.60 9.84 -1.07
CA THR A 122 46.25 10.19 -0.63
C THR A 122 46.37 11.41 0.26
N GLU A 123 45.75 12.51 -0.17
CA GLU A 123 45.71 13.80 0.54
C GLU A 123 45.19 13.60 1.97
N ASN A 124 45.99 14.02 2.98
CA ASN A 124 45.56 14.09 4.38
C ASN A 124 44.60 15.28 4.55
N LEU A 125 43.30 15.04 4.34
CA LEU A 125 42.23 15.96 4.70
C LEU A 125 42.19 16.15 6.22
N THR A 126 42.05 17.39 6.69
CA THR A 126 41.84 17.72 8.11
C THR A 126 40.52 17.11 8.62
N GLN A 127 40.40 16.88 9.93
CA GLN A 127 39.18 16.29 10.52
C GLN A 127 37.93 17.14 10.23
N GLU A 128 38.07 18.47 10.20
CA GLU A 128 37.01 19.41 9.82
C GLU A 128 36.61 19.24 8.35
N GLU A 129 37.58 19.13 7.43
CA GLU A 129 37.31 18.87 6.01
C GLU A 129 36.67 17.49 5.77
N ARG A 130 36.98 16.48 6.59
CA ARG A 130 36.32 15.17 6.51
C ARG A 130 34.84 15.25 6.91
N VAL A 131 34.53 15.99 7.97
CA VAL A 131 33.16 16.21 8.44
C VAL A 131 32.37 17.05 7.43
N GLU A 132 32.99 18.09 6.86
CA GLU A 132 32.39 18.91 5.80
C GLU A 132 32.08 18.05 4.56
N ASN A 133 33.03 17.21 4.12
CA ASN A 133 32.85 16.30 3.01
C ASN A 133 31.77 15.22 3.27
N LEU A 134 31.66 14.71 4.50
CA LEU A 134 30.59 13.78 4.87
C LEU A 134 29.22 14.44 4.84
N LYS A 135 29.11 15.67 5.37
CA LYS A 135 27.87 16.47 5.34
C LYS A 135 27.46 16.77 3.90
N GLU A 136 28.42 17.17 3.05
CA GLU A 136 28.18 17.43 1.64
C GLU A 136 27.78 16.16 0.86
N PHE A 137 28.40 15.01 1.17
CA PHE A 137 28.02 13.71 0.61
C PHE A 137 26.59 13.30 1.00
N LEU A 138 26.22 13.46 2.27
CA LEU A 138 24.86 13.17 2.77
C LEU A 138 23.81 14.14 2.16
N GLU A 139 24.17 15.41 1.97
CA GLU A 139 23.30 16.40 1.36
C GLU A 139 23.11 16.16 -0.15
N LYS A 140 24.16 15.69 -0.83
CA LYS A 140 24.11 15.25 -2.23
C LYS A 140 23.29 13.97 -2.41
N ALA A 141 23.46 12.99 -1.52
CA ALA A 141 22.65 11.77 -1.47
C ALA A 141 21.15 12.05 -1.18
N ASN A 142 20.83 13.15 -0.51
CA ASN A 142 19.45 13.57 -0.23
C ASN A 142 18.85 14.51 -1.31
N SER A 143 19.68 15.19 -2.11
CA SER A 143 19.24 16.17 -3.12
C SER A 143 19.16 15.60 -4.55
N GLU A 144 19.87 14.52 -4.87
CA GLU A 144 19.66 13.76 -6.10
C GLU A 144 18.31 13.03 -6.04
N LYS A 145 17.29 13.62 -6.68
CA LYS A 145 15.95 13.04 -6.93
C LYS A 145 15.96 11.83 -7.89
N THR A 146 17.11 11.21 -8.07
CA THR A 146 17.33 9.99 -8.83
C THR A 146 18.13 9.07 -7.93
N ILE A 147 17.46 8.30 -7.07
CA ILE A 147 18.01 7.00 -6.69
C ILE A 147 17.63 6.09 -7.85
N PRO A 148 18.56 5.72 -8.75
CA PRO A 148 18.28 4.79 -9.81
C PRO A 148 17.90 3.44 -9.21
N GLN A 149 17.06 2.73 -9.94
CA GLN A 149 16.78 1.31 -9.72
C GLN A 149 18.08 0.55 -9.39
N CYS A 150 18.05 -0.26 -8.34
CA CYS A 150 19.14 -1.11 -7.86
C CYS A 150 20.29 -1.36 -8.87
N THR A 151 21.44 -0.68 -8.73
CA THR A 151 22.71 -1.06 -9.39
C THR A 151 23.85 -0.74 -8.42
N GLU A 152 24.90 -1.55 -8.27
CA GLU A 152 25.71 -2.22 -9.31
C GLU A 152 25.52 -3.74 -9.51
N ASP A 153 24.56 -4.41 -8.86
CA ASP A 153 24.26 -5.83 -9.17
C ASP A 153 22.75 -6.19 -9.03
N GLY A 154 21.88 -5.19 -9.14
CA GLY A 154 20.44 -5.39 -9.19
C GLY A 154 19.97 -5.95 -10.54
N ILE A 155 19.00 -6.86 -10.47
CA ILE A 155 18.42 -7.55 -11.61
C ILE A 155 17.55 -6.55 -12.38
N ILE A 156 18.11 -5.98 -13.43
CA ILE A 156 17.35 -5.28 -14.46
C ILE A 156 17.87 -5.77 -15.81
N ASN A 157 17.05 -6.57 -16.49
CA ASN A 157 17.21 -6.78 -17.91
C ASN A 157 16.70 -5.51 -18.60
N GLU A 158 17.63 -4.66 -19.05
CA GLU A 158 17.41 -3.99 -20.32
C GLU A 158 17.57 -5.05 -21.42
N GLU A 159 16.58 -5.09 -22.32
CA GLU A 159 16.41 -6.04 -23.43
C GLU A 159 16.10 -7.49 -23.03
N ILE A 160 14.90 -7.68 -22.46
CA ILE A 160 14.14 -8.91 -22.76
C ILE A 160 13.62 -8.71 -24.19
N GLU A 161 14.23 -9.37 -25.18
CA GLU A 161 13.54 -9.62 -26.44
C GLU A 161 12.18 -10.22 -26.11
N GLU A 162 11.12 -9.52 -26.50
CA GLU A 162 9.72 -9.93 -26.34
C GLU A 162 9.45 -11.21 -27.13
N GLU A 163 9.88 -12.37 -26.62
CA GLU A 163 8.96 -13.50 -26.68
C GLU A 163 7.86 -13.17 -25.67
N GLU A 164 6.71 -12.70 -26.17
CA GLU A 164 5.48 -12.46 -25.41
C GLU A 164 5.21 -13.61 -24.45
N ALA A 165 5.74 -13.51 -23.24
CA ALA A 165 5.29 -14.32 -22.13
C ALA A 165 3.89 -13.80 -21.83
N VAL A 166 2.88 -14.37 -22.50
CA VAL A 166 1.46 -14.07 -22.31
C VAL A 166 1.20 -14.13 -20.81
N VAL A 167 1.17 -12.96 -20.17
CA VAL A 167 0.79 -12.84 -18.77
C VAL A 167 -0.69 -13.11 -18.80
N GLU A 168 -1.09 -14.36 -18.55
CA GLU A 168 -2.51 -14.71 -18.55
C GLU A 168 -3.19 -13.84 -17.46
N GLU A 169 -3.88 -12.80 -17.94
CA GLU A 169 -4.58 -11.82 -17.12
C GLU A 169 -5.57 -12.56 -16.25
N LEU A 170 -5.48 -12.35 -14.92
CA LEU A 170 -6.39 -12.98 -13.97
C LEU A 170 -7.83 -12.47 -14.16
N LEU A 171 -7.96 -11.21 -14.56
CA LEU A 171 -9.21 -10.50 -14.72
C LEU A 171 -9.18 -9.70 -16.02
N THR A 172 -10.21 -9.80 -16.85
CA THR A 172 -10.39 -8.97 -18.04
C THR A 172 -11.65 -8.12 -17.91
N GLN A 173 -11.77 -7.05 -18.70
CA GLN A 173 -13.00 -6.26 -18.79
C GLN A 173 -14.19 -7.15 -19.21
N GLU A 174 -13.96 -8.11 -20.11
CA GLU A 174 -14.99 -9.03 -20.60
C GLU A 174 -15.51 -9.94 -19.47
N ILE A 175 -14.63 -10.44 -18.59
CA ILE A 175 -15.05 -11.20 -17.41
C ILE A 175 -15.98 -10.37 -16.51
N LEU A 176 -15.65 -9.10 -16.24
CA LEU A 176 -16.49 -8.22 -15.42
C LEU A 176 -17.82 -7.87 -16.10
N LYS A 177 -17.80 -7.71 -17.42
CA LYS A 177 -19.00 -7.49 -18.23
C LYS A 177 -19.92 -8.70 -18.20
N GLN A 178 -19.39 -9.91 -18.39
CA GLN A 178 -20.17 -11.15 -18.31
C GLN A 178 -20.68 -11.42 -16.90
N ALA A 179 -19.83 -11.26 -15.88
CA ALA A 179 -20.20 -11.53 -14.49
C ALA A 179 -21.26 -10.54 -13.97
N PHE A 180 -21.09 -9.25 -14.26
CA PHE A 180 -21.83 -8.19 -13.56
C PHE A 180 -22.61 -7.25 -14.47
N GLY A 181 -22.46 -7.35 -15.79
CA GLY A 181 -23.01 -6.37 -16.74
C GLY A 181 -22.34 -5.01 -16.64
N LEU A 182 -21.08 -4.97 -16.18
CA LEU A 182 -20.35 -3.72 -15.91
C LEU A 182 -19.31 -3.46 -17.00
N ASN A 183 -19.31 -2.24 -17.53
CA ASN A 183 -18.21 -1.71 -18.33
C ASN A 183 -17.25 -0.99 -17.38
N VAL A 184 -16.20 -1.69 -16.96
CA VAL A 184 -15.17 -1.15 -16.05
C VAL A 184 -14.00 -0.64 -16.88
N ASP A 185 -13.48 0.54 -16.54
CA ASP A 185 -12.35 1.14 -17.26
C ASP A 185 -11.12 0.24 -17.25
N LYS A 186 -10.39 0.19 -18.37
CA LYS A 186 -9.22 -0.68 -18.54
C LYS A 186 -8.17 -0.41 -17.46
N GLU A 187 -7.90 0.85 -17.15
CA GLU A 187 -6.95 1.25 -16.10
C GLU A 187 -7.28 0.65 -14.72
N ILE A 188 -8.57 0.55 -14.38
CA ILE A 188 -9.02 -0.08 -13.13
C ILE A 188 -8.74 -1.59 -13.16
N VAL A 189 -9.02 -2.25 -14.29
CA VAL A 189 -8.77 -3.69 -14.47
C VAL A 189 -7.28 -4.00 -14.43
N ASP A 190 -6.46 -3.21 -15.12
CA ASP A 190 -5.00 -3.33 -15.12
C ASP A 190 -4.48 -3.21 -13.68
N LYS A 191 -4.98 -2.22 -12.92
CA LYS A 191 -4.57 -2.03 -11.52
C LYS A 191 -5.04 -3.17 -10.60
N PHE A 192 -6.20 -3.77 -10.85
CA PHE A 192 -6.61 -4.99 -10.15
C PHE A 192 -5.62 -6.13 -10.40
N ASN A 193 -5.25 -6.38 -11.66
CA ASN A 193 -4.30 -7.43 -12.02
C ASN A 193 -2.90 -7.19 -11.44
N GLU A 194 -2.48 -5.93 -11.34
CA GLU A 194 -1.21 -5.56 -10.70
C GLU A 194 -1.20 -5.89 -9.20
N LEU A 195 -2.26 -5.51 -8.50
CA LEU A 195 -2.35 -5.56 -7.04
C LEU A 195 -2.81 -6.91 -6.49
N MET A 196 -3.68 -7.65 -7.19
CA MET A 196 -4.21 -8.94 -6.75
C MET A 196 -3.14 -9.89 -6.19
N PRO A 197 -2.03 -10.13 -6.91
CA PRO A 197 -0.94 -10.97 -6.39
C PRO A 197 -0.24 -10.37 -5.16
N LEU A 198 -0.13 -9.04 -5.06
CA LEU A 198 0.55 -8.37 -3.94
C LEU A 198 -0.23 -8.46 -2.62
N TYR A 199 -1.52 -8.75 -2.70
CA TYR A 199 -2.42 -8.91 -1.56
C TYR A 199 -2.88 -10.36 -1.39
N GLU A 200 -2.25 -11.31 -2.08
CA GLU A 200 -2.61 -12.73 -2.08
C GLU A 200 -4.09 -12.97 -2.43
N ILE A 201 -4.64 -12.14 -3.32
CA ILE A 201 -5.96 -12.31 -3.93
C ILE A 201 -5.73 -12.93 -5.30
N ASP A 202 -5.10 -14.11 -5.32
CA ASP A 202 -4.52 -14.74 -6.50
C ASP A 202 -5.08 -16.14 -6.81
N ASN A 203 -6.07 -16.57 -6.04
CA ASN A 203 -6.88 -17.75 -6.33
C ASN A 203 -8.34 -17.39 -6.57
N LYS A 204 -9.04 -18.32 -7.24
CA LYS A 204 -10.43 -18.18 -7.66
C LYS A 204 -11.38 -17.78 -6.54
N TYR A 205 -11.21 -18.34 -5.33
CA TYR A 205 -12.08 -18.01 -4.19
C TYR A 205 -11.88 -16.56 -3.72
N ARG A 206 -10.63 -16.14 -3.48
CA ARG A 206 -10.34 -14.79 -2.99
C ARG A 206 -10.70 -13.74 -4.01
N ILE A 207 -10.41 -13.97 -5.30
CA ILE A 207 -10.80 -13.06 -6.39
C ILE A 207 -12.31 -12.90 -6.44
N SER A 208 -13.05 -14.01 -6.39
CA SER A 208 -14.51 -14.01 -6.46
C SER A 208 -15.16 -13.32 -5.26
N HIS A 209 -14.67 -13.61 -4.05
CA HIS A 209 -15.12 -12.93 -2.84
C HIS A 209 -14.80 -11.43 -2.88
N PHE A 210 -13.59 -11.05 -3.28
CA PHE A 210 -13.20 -9.65 -3.35
C PHE A 210 -14.06 -8.88 -4.35
N LEU A 211 -14.11 -9.32 -5.61
CA LEU A 211 -14.81 -8.62 -6.68
C LEU A 211 -16.32 -8.59 -6.47
N SER A 212 -16.93 -9.65 -5.95
CA SER A 212 -18.38 -9.66 -5.68
C SER A 212 -18.79 -8.63 -4.62
N GLN A 213 -17.94 -8.40 -3.61
CA GLN A 213 -18.18 -7.38 -2.60
C GLN A 213 -18.06 -5.98 -3.24
N LEU A 214 -17.00 -5.71 -4.03
CA LEU A 214 -16.84 -4.42 -4.73
C LEU A 214 -17.98 -4.14 -5.72
N ALA A 215 -18.40 -5.16 -6.45
CA ALA A 215 -19.52 -5.08 -7.39
C ALA A 215 -20.86 -4.85 -6.70
N HIS A 216 -21.00 -5.25 -5.43
CA HIS A 216 -22.17 -4.91 -4.62
C HIS A 216 -22.08 -3.49 -4.06
N GLU A 217 -20.93 -3.08 -3.52
CA GLU A 217 -20.78 -1.77 -2.86
C GLU A 217 -21.00 -0.60 -3.82
N SER A 218 -20.43 -0.67 -5.01
CA SER A 218 -20.48 0.45 -5.98
C SER A 218 -20.82 0.02 -7.40
N GLY A 219 -20.80 -1.28 -7.69
CA GLY A 219 -20.74 -1.77 -9.07
C GLY A 219 -19.36 -1.50 -9.69
N ILE A 220 -18.29 -1.55 -8.88
CA ILE A 220 -16.91 -1.25 -9.29
C ILE A 220 -16.79 0.18 -9.89
N ARG A 221 -17.70 1.08 -9.52
CA ARG A 221 -17.69 2.46 -10.01
C ARG A 221 -16.80 3.32 -9.13
N ASN A 222 -15.88 4.03 -9.75
CA ASN A 222 -15.01 4.98 -9.08
C ASN A 222 -15.69 6.35 -8.97
N ILE A 223 -16.64 6.46 -8.03
CA ILE A 223 -17.49 7.66 -7.89
C ILE A 223 -17.58 8.12 -6.44
N PRO A 224 -17.80 9.43 -6.21
CA PRO A 224 -18.15 9.92 -4.88
C PRO A 224 -19.62 9.66 -4.56
N GLU A 225 -19.93 9.60 -3.27
CA GLU A 225 -21.31 9.68 -2.80
C GLU A 225 -21.88 11.08 -3.09
N HIS A 226 -23.07 11.13 -3.69
CA HIS A 226 -23.76 12.38 -4.00
C HIS A 226 -24.72 12.78 -2.88
N HIS A 227 -24.74 14.07 -2.53
CA HIS A 227 -25.59 14.66 -1.51
C HIS A 227 -26.88 15.29 -2.08
N ASN A 228 -27.13 15.08 -3.37
CA ASN A 228 -28.28 15.64 -4.07
C ASN A 228 -29.54 14.81 -3.83
N TYR A 229 -30.28 15.19 -2.78
CA TYR A 229 -31.55 14.59 -2.41
C TYR A 229 -32.68 15.62 -2.48
N SER A 230 -33.78 15.24 -3.14
CA SER A 230 -35.05 15.95 -2.98
C SER A 230 -35.55 15.84 -1.53
N LYS A 231 -36.38 16.80 -1.09
CA LYS A 231 -37.01 16.81 0.25
C LYS A 231 -37.65 15.47 0.61
N THR A 232 -38.37 14.86 -0.33
CA THR A 232 -39.02 13.56 -0.08
C THR A 232 -37.97 12.45 0.08
N ARG A 233 -36.93 12.44 -0.77
CA ARG A 233 -35.90 11.39 -0.76
C ARG A 233 -35.03 11.49 0.50
N LEU A 234 -34.63 12.69 0.94
CA LEU A 234 -33.82 12.86 2.17
C LEU A 234 -34.60 12.45 3.41
N LEU A 235 -35.88 12.83 3.55
CA LEU A 235 -36.71 12.43 4.70
C LEU A 235 -36.94 10.93 4.72
N ARG A 236 -37.16 10.31 3.55
CA ARG A 236 -37.25 8.85 3.43
C ARG A 236 -35.94 8.17 3.82
N GLN A 237 -34.82 8.65 3.32
CA GLN A 237 -33.52 7.99 3.48
C GLN A 237 -32.98 8.15 4.89
N PHE A 238 -32.99 9.36 5.44
CA PHE A 238 -32.31 9.70 6.70
C PHE A 238 -33.30 9.99 7.83
N GLY A 239 -34.51 10.46 7.51
CA GLY A 239 -35.50 10.88 8.50
C GLY A 239 -36.25 9.74 9.19
N CYS A 240 -36.52 8.60 8.55
CA CYS A 240 -37.29 7.52 9.19
C CYS A 240 -36.43 6.37 9.75
N GLY A 241 -36.93 5.79 10.85
CA GLY A 241 -36.43 4.56 11.44
C GLY A 241 -36.61 3.31 10.58
N TYR A 242 -36.10 2.20 11.10
CA TYR A 242 -36.18 0.88 10.49
C TYR A 242 -36.90 -0.07 11.45
N LYS A 243 -37.56 -1.09 10.89
CA LYS A 243 -38.00 -2.30 11.59
C LYS A 243 -37.16 -3.46 11.09
N THR A 244 -36.64 -4.29 11.97
CA THR A 244 -35.97 -5.53 11.57
C THR A 244 -37.02 -6.64 11.45
N VAL A 245 -37.08 -7.31 10.31
CA VAL A 245 -37.94 -8.47 10.06
C VAL A 245 -37.08 -9.54 9.38
N ASN A 246 -36.97 -10.73 9.98
CA ASN A 246 -36.13 -11.83 9.48
C ASN A 246 -34.69 -11.38 9.15
N GLY A 247 -34.07 -10.60 10.05
CA GLY A 247 -32.73 -10.05 9.87
C GLY A 247 -32.61 -8.90 8.85
N LYS A 248 -33.68 -8.57 8.10
CA LYS A 248 -33.67 -7.48 7.11
C LYS A 248 -34.17 -6.17 7.73
N ARG A 249 -33.44 -5.08 7.52
CA ARG A 249 -33.81 -3.73 7.95
C ARG A 249 -34.77 -3.08 6.96
N ILE A 250 -36.04 -2.99 7.31
CA ILE A 250 -37.09 -2.41 6.48
C ILE A 250 -37.33 -0.96 6.89
N LYS A 251 -37.16 -0.02 5.95
CA LYS A 251 -37.41 1.41 6.16
C LYS A 251 -38.90 1.67 6.44
N GLN A 252 -39.21 2.39 7.52
CA GLN A 252 -40.57 2.66 7.97
C GLN A 252 -41.11 3.96 7.36
N TRP A 253 -41.20 3.97 6.02
CA TRP A 253 -41.70 5.10 5.24
C TRP A 253 -43.11 4.81 4.72
N ASP A 254 -44.02 5.77 4.90
CA ASP A 254 -45.33 5.81 4.26
C ASP A 254 -45.21 6.56 2.93
N LYS A 255 -45.35 5.80 1.82
CA LYS A 255 -45.24 6.36 0.47
C LYS A 255 -46.36 7.36 0.13
N ARG A 256 -47.57 7.13 0.64
CA ARG A 256 -48.74 7.97 0.35
C ARG A 256 -48.66 9.28 1.13
N LYS A 257 -48.39 9.18 2.44
CA LYS A 257 -48.32 10.34 3.34
C LYS A 257 -46.97 11.06 3.34
N LYS A 258 -45.97 10.53 2.62
CA LYS A 258 -44.59 11.05 2.55
C LYS A 258 -43.99 11.35 3.94
N THR A 259 -44.21 10.44 4.89
CA THR A 259 -43.77 10.58 6.30
C THR A 259 -43.42 9.20 6.87
N CYS A 260 -42.99 9.13 8.14
CA CYS A 260 -42.78 7.84 8.80
C CYS A 260 -44.10 7.14 9.09
N LYS A 261 -44.11 5.81 9.03
CA LYS A 261 -45.28 5.02 9.42
C LYS A 261 -45.68 5.32 10.89
N PRO A 262 -46.99 5.29 11.23
CA PRO A 262 -47.44 5.49 12.61
C PRO A 262 -46.70 4.60 13.60
N GLY A 263 -46.35 5.15 14.77
CA GLY A 263 -45.60 4.44 15.81
C GLY A 263 -44.08 4.37 15.62
N TYR A 264 -43.51 4.90 14.54
CA TYR A 264 -42.06 4.88 14.32
C TYR A 264 -41.39 6.25 14.50
N LYS A 265 -40.24 6.26 15.17
CA LYS A 265 -39.47 7.46 15.47
C LYS A 265 -38.97 8.16 14.21
N LYS A 266 -39.21 9.47 14.14
CA LYS A 266 -38.50 10.42 13.29
C LYS A 266 -37.06 10.52 13.79
N ARG A 267 -36.12 9.94 13.03
CA ARG A 267 -34.68 10.03 13.28
C ARG A 267 -34.18 11.40 12.80
N VAL A 268 -33.17 11.92 13.48
CA VAL A 268 -32.55 13.22 13.16
C VAL A 268 -33.59 14.34 13.17
N ASN A 269 -34.04 14.74 14.38
CA ASN A 269 -35.13 15.71 14.56
C ASN A 269 -34.90 17.03 13.79
N THR A 270 -33.65 17.49 13.74
CA THR A 270 -33.22 18.69 12.97
C THR A 270 -33.53 18.59 11.48
N LEU A 271 -33.46 17.39 10.89
CA LEU A 271 -33.78 17.14 9.49
C LEU A 271 -35.29 17.27 9.22
N TRP A 272 -36.13 16.86 10.17
CA TRP A 272 -37.59 16.98 10.05
C TRP A 272 -38.10 18.38 10.29
N LYS A 273 -37.43 19.14 11.16
CA LYS A 273 -37.79 20.54 11.44
C LYS A 273 -37.47 21.44 10.25
N ASN A 274 -36.28 21.32 9.68
CA ASN A 274 -35.78 22.23 8.64
C ASN A 274 -35.21 21.48 7.42
N PRO A 275 -36.00 20.66 6.70
CA PRO A 275 -35.49 19.85 5.61
C PRO A 275 -34.91 20.66 4.44
N GLU A 276 -35.41 21.88 4.21
CA GLU A 276 -34.99 22.78 3.14
C GLU A 276 -33.50 23.11 3.22
N LYS A 277 -32.93 23.22 4.43
CA LYS A 277 -31.49 23.46 4.65
C LYS A 277 -30.59 22.33 4.11
N TYR A 278 -31.16 21.13 3.92
CA TYR A 278 -30.43 19.91 3.59
C TYR A 278 -30.75 19.36 2.20
N VAL A 279 -31.74 19.92 1.49
CA VAL A 279 -32.03 19.57 0.09
C VAL A 279 -30.85 19.98 -0.77
N ASN A 280 -30.33 19.05 -1.56
CA ASN A 280 -29.19 19.28 -2.47
C ASN A 280 -28.02 20.05 -1.82
N SER A 281 -27.74 19.77 -0.55
CA SER A 281 -26.76 20.50 0.23
C SER A 281 -25.75 19.57 0.90
N PRO A 282 -24.45 19.91 0.91
CA PRO A 282 -23.42 19.15 1.64
C PRO A 282 -23.70 19.10 3.15
N ASN A 283 -24.48 20.05 3.67
CA ASN A 283 -24.91 20.08 5.08
C ASN A 283 -25.65 18.81 5.49
N LEU A 284 -26.32 18.12 4.55
CA LEU A 284 -26.96 16.84 4.82
C LEU A 284 -25.94 15.83 5.34
N PHE A 285 -24.78 15.73 4.69
CA PHE A 285 -23.73 14.77 5.04
C PHE A 285 -22.99 15.19 6.30
N ASN A 286 -22.77 16.49 6.49
CA ASN A 286 -22.27 17.02 7.77
C ASN A 286 -23.18 16.63 8.94
N LEU A 287 -24.49 16.60 8.74
CA LEU A 287 -25.45 16.18 9.74
C LEU A 287 -25.44 14.66 9.97
N VAL A 288 -25.55 13.86 8.90
CA VAL A 288 -25.75 12.41 9.05
C VAL A 288 -24.46 11.63 9.36
N TYR A 289 -23.30 12.19 9.03
CA TYR A 289 -21.99 11.61 9.31
C TYR A 289 -21.22 12.31 10.43
N SER A 290 -21.87 13.20 11.18
CA SER A 290 -21.30 13.84 12.37
C SER A 290 -20.89 12.80 13.42
N LYS A 291 -19.66 12.92 13.97
CA LYS A 291 -19.10 12.01 14.98
C LYS A 291 -19.02 10.54 14.56
N ILE A 292 -19.15 10.24 13.26
CA ILE A 292 -19.03 8.88 12.70
C ILE A 292 -17.60 8.67 12.19
N ILE A 293 -16.97 7.54 12.59
CA ILE A 293 -15.68 7.07 12.06
C ILE A 293 -14.62 8.19 12.08
N GLY A 294 -14.48 8.85 13.23
CA GLY A 294 -13.50 9.91 13.47
C GLY A 294 -13.82 11.28 12.85
N ASN A 295 -14.98 11.46 12.24
CA ASN A 295 -15.46 12.79 11.84
C ASN A 295 -15.72 13.67 13.06
N GLY A 296 -15.50 14.98 12.93
CA GLY A 296 -15.87 15.97 13.93
C GLY A 296 -17.39 16.21 14.04
N SER A 297 -17.74 17.34 14.68
CA SER A 297 -19.12 17.80 14.80
C SER A 297 -19.71 18.20 13.44
N VAL A 298 -21.00 18.57 13.40
CA VAL A 298 -21.65 19.01 12.16
C VAL A 298 -20.92 20.23 11.56
N GLU A 299 -20.47 21.12 12.44
CA GLU A 299 -19.80 22.40 12.11
C GLU A 299 -18.41 22.19 11.50
N SER A 300 -17.75 21.06 11.79
CA SER A 300 -16.43 20.75 11.25
C SER A 300 -16.42 20.56 9.72
N GLY A 301 -17.57 20.27 9.11
CA GLY A 301 -17.64 19.92 7.69
C GLY A 301 -17.11 18.52 7.35
N ASP A 302 -16.64 17.76 8.35
CA ASP A 302 -15.98 16.47 8.14
C ASP A 302 -16.93 15.44 7.49
N GLY A 303 -18.23 15.50 7.78
CA GLY A 303 -19.20 14.56 7.23
C GLY A 303 -19.26 14.60 5.70
N PHE A 304 -19.32 15.79 5.10
CA PHE A 304 -19.26 15.95 3.66
C PHE A 304 -17.84 15.75 3.11
N ARG A 305 -16.82 16.27 3.82
CA ARG A 305 -15.42 16.21 3.40
C ARG A 305 -14.95 14.78 3.22
N TYR A 306 -15.28 13.89 4.16
CA TYR A 306 -14.91 12.47 4.17
C TYR A 306 -16.08 11.53 3.86
N ARG A 307 -17.01 11.98 3.00
CA ARG A 307 -18.05 11.13 2.42
C ARG A 307 -17.45 9.97 1.60
N GLY A 308 -18.28 8.98 1.26
CA GLY A 308 -17.87 7.82 0.48
C GLY A 308 -17.24 8.19 -0.86
N ARG A 309 -16.09 7.59 -1.17
CA ARG A 309 -15.41 7.72 -2.47
C ARG A 309 -14.83 6.40 -2.96
N GLY A 310 -14.72 6.29 -4.27
CA GLY A 310 -14.06 5.19 -4.94
C GLY A 310 -14.84 3.87 -4.85
N ILE A 311 -14.18 2.81 -5.29
CA ILE A 311 -14.81 1.51 -5.52
C ILE A 311 -15.36 0.88 -4.23
N ILE A 312 -14.63 1.01 -3.11
CA ILE A 312 -15.05 0.47 -1.79
C ILE A 312 -15.88 1.49 -0.97
N GLN A 313 -16.16 2.68 -1.51
CA GLN A 313 -16.84 3.77 -0.80
C GLN A 313 -16.15 4.14 0.53
N LEU A 314 -14.86 4.47 0.47
CA LEU A 314 -14.05 4.87 1.63
C LEU A 314 -14.68 6.08 2.34
N THR A 315 -15.09 5.91 3.60
CA THR A 315 -15.90 6.90 4.34
C THR A 315 -15.34 7.15 5.75
N GLY A 316 -15.32 8.41 6.18
CA GLY A 316 -14.97 8.84 7.54
C GLY A 316 -13.49 9.18 7.71
N LYS A 317 -13.20 10.29 8.41
CA LYS A 317 -11.85 10.84 8.59
C LYS A 317 -10.82 9.85 9.11
N ALA A 318 -11.23 8.97 10.04
CA ALA A 318 -10.33 7.94 10.55
C ALA A 318 -9.87 6.96 9.46
N ASN A 319 -10.77 6.58 8.55
CA ASN A 319 -10.42 5.69 7.44
C ASN A 319 -9.50 6.39 6.43
N TYR A 320 -9.75 7.66 6.08
CA TYR A 320 -8.85 8.43 5.22
C TYR A 320 -7.45 8.58 5.83
N ARG A 321 -7.37 8.83 7.15
CA ARG A 321 -6.10 8.88 7.87
C ARG A 321 -5.36 7.54 7.86
N ASN A 322 -6.07 6.45 8.14
CA ASN A 322 -5.45 5.13 8.17
C ASN A 322 -5.01 4.67 6.77
N PHE A 323 -5.79 4.98 5.74
CA PHE A 323 -5.40 4.71 4.35
C PHE A 323 -4.19 5.55 3.93
N THR A 324 -4.12 6.83 4.33
CA THR A 324 -2.95 7.70 4.11
C THR A 324 -1.68 7.07 4.66
N LYS A 325 -1.69 6.72 5.96
CA LYS A 325 -0.53 6.08 6.63
C LYS A 325 -0.14 4.78 5.94
N TYR A 326 -1.14 3.95 5.60
CA TYR A 326 -0.91 2.69 4.92
C TYR A 326 -0.25 2.89 3.55
N TYR A 327 -0.82 3.75 2.73
CA TYR A 327 -0.37 3.97 1.36
C TYR A 327 1.03 4.56 1.31
N GLN A 328 1.32 5.56 2.16
CA GLN A 328 2.65 6.15 2.32
C GLN A 328 3.68 5.08 2.71
N ARG A 329 3.39 4.28 3.74
CA ARG A 329 4.29 3.19 4.16
C ARG A 329 4.48 2.13 3.09
N LYS A 330 3.42 1.80 2.35
CA LYS A 330 3.44 0.72 1.35
C LYS A 330 4.18 1.13 0.06
N THR A 331 4.23 2.41 -0.26
CA THR A 331 4.70 2.91 -1.57
C THR A 331 5.83 3.94 -1.49
N GLY A 332 6.15 4.48 -0.31
CA GLY A 332 7.07 5.61 -0.15
C GLY A 332 6.52 6.96 -0.62
N LYS A 333 5.39 7.00 -1.36
CA LYS A 333 4.83 8.23 -1.92
C LYS A 333 4.21 9.11 -0.84
N LYS A 334 4.58 10.40 -0.80
CA LYS A 334 4.05 11.42 0.14
C LYS A 334 2.66 11.94 -0.27
N VAL A 335 1.65 11.06 -0.32
CA VAL A 335 0.24 11.41 -0.64
C VAL A 335 -0.57 11.58 0.64
N ASP A 336 -1.43 12.60 0.74
CA ASP A 336 -2.30 12.85 1.91
C ASP A 336 -3.79 12.91 1.52
N PHE A 337 -4.52 11.83 1.83
CA PHE A 337 -5.96 11.73 1.57
C PHE A 337 -6.81 12.44 2.63
N VAL A 338 -6.24 12.83 3.77
CA VAL A 338 -6.95 13.66 4.76
C VAL A 338 -6.99 15.10 4.26
N LYS A 339 -5.86 15.62 3.77
CA LYS A 339 -5.76 16.95 3.17
C LYS A 339 -6.57 17.03 1.87
N ASN A 340 -6.40 16.05 0.98
CA ASN A 340 -7.01 16.00 -0.34
C ASN A 340 -7.83 14.71 -0.56
N PRO A 341 -9.04 14.60 0.03
CA PRO A 341 -9.82 13.36 0.01
C PRO A 341 -10.34 12.97 -1.39
N ASP A 342 -10.49 13.93 -2.31
CA ASP A 342 -10.91 13.64 -3.69
C ASP A 342 -9.85 12.86 -4.48
N LEU A 343 -8.60 12.79 -4.01
CA LEU A 343 -7.58 11.91 -4.59
C LEU A 343 -8.04 10.44 -4.61
N VAL A 344 -8.89 9.99 -3.69
CA VAL A 344 -9.43 8.62 -3.72
C VAL A 344 -10.22 8.31 -5.01
N LEU A 345 -10.61 9.32 -5.80
CA LEU A 345 -11.22 9.15 -7.11
C LEU A 345 -10.21 8.98 -8.26
N VAL A 346 -8.91 9.10 -8.02
CA VAL A 346 -7.88 8.67 -8.99
C VAL A 346 -7.88 7.14 -9.04
N PRO A 347 -7.92 6.49 -10.22
CA PRO A 347 -8.02 5.04 -10.34
C PRO A 347 -7.00 4.26 -9.50
N GLU A 348 -5.73 4.67 -9.51
CA GLU A 348 -4.67 4.09 -8.67
C GLU A 348 -5.08 4.04 -7.19
N TYR A 349 -5.53 5.16 -6.63
CA TYR A 349 -5.84 5.29 -5.22
C TYR A 349 -7.19 4.66 -4.87
N SER A 350 -8.16 4.71 -5.78
CA SER A 350 -9.47 4.06 -5.63
C SER A 350 -9.32 2.55 -5.49
N VAL A 351 -8.58 1.92 -6.40
CA VAL A 351 -8.30 0.48 -6.37
C VAL A 351 -7.44 0.13 -5.15
N SER A 352 -6.38 0.90 -4.87
CA SER A 352 -5.53 0.69 -3.69
C SER A 352 -6.31 0.76 -2.37
N SER A 353 -7.30 1.65 -2.27
CA SER A 353 -8.16 1.75 -1.09
C SER A 353 -9.03 0.51 -0.87
N ALA A 354 -9.49 -0.14 -1.95
CA ALA A 354 -10.25 -1.38 -1.87
C ALA A 354 -9.39 -2.54 -1.34
N PHE A 355 -8.16 -2.69 -1.86
CA PHE A 355 -7.22 -3.70 -1.37
C PHE A 355 -6.79 -3.43 0.07
N TRP A 356 -6.49 -2.18 0.43
CA TRP A 356 -6.19 -1.81 1.81
C TRP A 356 -7.35 -2.17 2.74
N TYR A 357 -8.58 -1.82 2.37
CA TYR A 357 -9.76 -2.06 3.20
C TYR A 357 -9.98 -3.56 3.46
N TRP A 358 -9.77 -4.38 2.43
CA TRP A 358 -9.83 -5.83 2.49
C TRP A 358 -8.72 -6.42 3.37
N HIS A 359 -7.48 -6.00 3.13
CA HIS A 359 -6.30 -6.47 3.85
C HIS A 359 -6.30 -6.08 5.32
N SER A 360 -6.64 -4.82 5.63
CA SER A 360 -6.65 -4.30 7.01
C SER A 360 -7.69 -4.99 7.91
N ARG A 361 -8.65 -5.70 7.30
CA ARG A 361 -9.68 -6.50 8.01
C ARG A 361 -9.35 -7.99 8.04
N GLY A 362 -8.21 -8.38 7.45
CA GLY A 362 -7.76 -9.76 7.37
C GLY A 362 -8.77 -10.66 6.65
N VAL A 363 -9.42 -10.19 5.59
CA VAL A 363 -10.54 -10.92 4.97
C VAL A 363 -10.07 -12.19 4.23
N ASN A 364 -8.82 -12.23 3.75
CA ASN A 364 -8.23 -13.40 3.08
C ASN A 364 -8.38 -14.71 3.88
N LYS A 365 -8.28 -14.65 5.22
CA LYS A 365 -8.37 -15.85 6.07
C LYS A 365 -9.77 -16.47 6.12
N TYR A 366 -10.78 -15.72 5.67
CA TYR A 366 -12.15 -16.18 5.57
C TYR A 366 -12.54 -16.51 4.13
N ALA A 367 -11.96 -15.85 3.13
CA ALA A 367 -12.27 -16.08 1.71
C ALA A 367 -11.56 -17.34 1.17
N VAL A 368 -11.91 -18.52 1.71
CA VAL A 368 -11.20 -19.78 1.49
C VAL A 368 -11.93 -20.79 0.60
N ASP A 369 -13.24 -20.62 0.41
CA ASP A 369 -14.08 -21.52 -0.39
C ASP A 369 -15.36 -20.78 -0.89
N ASP A 370 -16.23 -21.49 -1.60
CA ASP A 370 -17.47 -20.99 -2.21
C ASP A 370 -18.76 -21.30 -1.40
N ARG A 371 -18.63 -21.79 -0.16
CA ARG A 371 -19.78 -22.12 0.69
C ARG A 371 -20.54 -20.87 1.12
N GLU A 372 -21.85 -21.02 1.31
CA GLU A 372 -22.72 -19.89 1.70
C GLU A 372 -22.32 -19.30 3.06
N GLU A 373 -21.92 -20.13 4.02
CA GLU A 373 -21.43 -19.70 5.33
C GLU A 373 -20.21 -18.80 5.21
N THR A 374 -19.32 -19.12 4.27
CA THR A 374 -18.12 -18.35 3.97
C THR A 374 -18.47 -16.98 3.40
N ILE A 375 -19.41 -16.93 2.43
CA ILE A 375 -19.92 -15.67 1.86
C ILE A 375 -20.56 -14.79 2.95
N VAL A 376 -21.29 -15.40 3.89
CA VAL A 376 -21.88 -14.69 5.05
C VAL A 376 -20.80 -14.07 5.93
N VAL A 377 -19.74 -14.83 6.26
CA VAL A 377 -18.64 -14.35 7.09
C VAL A 377 -17.88 -13.21 6.41
N VAL A 378 -17.52 -13.38 5.13
CA VAL A 378 -16.86 -12.33 4.33
C VAL A 378 -17.72 -11.07 4.28
N THR A 379 -19.03 -11.20 4.02
CA THR A 379 -19.98 -10.07 3.99
C THR A 379 -20.03 -9.34 5.32
N LYS A 380 -20.08 -10.07 6.44
CA LYS A 380 -20.04 -9.46 7.79
C LYS A 380 -18.73 -8.71 8.04
N LYS A 381 -17.59 -9.19 7.54
CA LYS A 381 -16.29 -8.52 7.68
C LYS A 381 -16.19 -7.25 6.84
N VAL A 382 -16.73 -7.25 5.63
CA VAL A 382 -16.70 -6.08 4.73
C VAL A 382 -17.69 -5.01 5.19
N ASN A 383 -18.93 -5.39 5.51
CA ASN A 383 -20.05 -4.47 5.71
C ASN A 383 -20.52 -4.34 7.19
N GLY A 384 -19.90 -5.06 8.13
CA GLY A 384 -20.31 -5.07 9.54
C GLY A 384 -21.66 -5.74 9.81
N GLY A 385 -22.22 -6.47 8.83
CA GLY A 385 -23.51 -7.14 8.90
C GLY A 385 -23.83 -7.89 7.60
N THR A 386 -25.08 -8.29 7.40
CA THR A 386 -25.53 -9.07 6.22
C THR A 386 -26.36 -8.25 5.24
N ASN A 387 -26.24 -6.92 5.23
CA ASN A 387 -26.99 -6.10 4.30
C ASN A 387 -26.57 -6.43 2.86
N GLY A 388 -27.56 -6.76 2.02
CA GLY A 388 -27.33 -7.09 0.62
C GLY A 388 -26.74 -8.48 0.36
N LEU A 389 -26.73 -9.38 1.37
CA LEU A 389 -26.12 -10.70 1.26
C LEU A 389 -26.53 -11.49 0.01
N GLU A 390 -27.82 -11.48 -0.34
CA GLU A 390 -28.32 -12.22 -1.50
C GLU A 390 -27.71 -11.71 -2.82
N ASP A 391 -27.60 -10.40 -2.98
CA ASP A 391 -26.96 -9.83 -4.17
C ASP A 391 -25.46 -10.12 -4.20
N ARG A 392 -24.78 -10.08 -3.05
CA ARG A 392 -23.36 -10.48 -2.93
C ARG A 392 -23.14 -11.95 -3.29
N LYS A 393 -24.01 -12.85 -2.82
CA LYS A 393 -23.98 -14.28 -3.14
C LYS A 393 -24.18 -14.51 -4.65
N ASN A 394 -25.17 -13.86 -5.24
CA ASN A 394 -25.42 -13.96 -6.67
C ASN A 394 -24.23 -13.43 -7.49
N LYS A 395 -23.63 -12.31 -7.09
CA LYS A 395 -22.42 -11.78 -7.73
C LYS A 395 -21.24 -12.73 -7.56
N PHE A 396 -21.04 -13.31 -6.38
CA PHE A 396 -19.98 -14.28 -6.12
C PHE A 396 -20.02 -15.43 -7.12
N TYR A 397 -21.15 -16.12 -7.27
CA TYR A 397 -21.22 -17.27 -8.17
C TYR A 397 -21.07 -16.89 -9.65
N LYS A 398 -21.52 -15.69 -10.05
CA LYS A 398 -21.33 -15.21 -11.43
C LYS A 398 -19.86 -15.02 -11.79
N ILE A 399 -19.07 -14.41 -10.91
CA ILE A 399 -17.62 -14.22 -11.16
C ILE A 399 -16.84 -15.52 -10.94
N TYR A 400 -17.22 -16.31 -9.94
CA TYR A 400 -16.58 -17.58 -9.62
C TYR A 400 -16.60 -18.52 -10.83
N ASN A 401 -17.70 -18.62 -11.56
CA ASN A 401 -17.78 -19.49 -12.73
C ASN A 401 -16.94 -19.03 -13.94
N LEU A 402 -16.42 -17.81 -13.93
CA LEU A 402 -15.65 -17.22 -15.04
C LEU A 402 -14.14 -17.15 -14.75
N ILE A 403 -13.74 -17.13 -13.49
CA ILE A 403 -12.32 -17.12 -13.11
C ILE A 403 -11.77 -18.54 -13.21
N LYS A 404 -10.68 -18.72 -13.97
CA LYS A 404 -9.99 -20.01 -14.10
C LYS A 404 -9.15 -20.30 -12.84
N ASP A 405 -9.05 -21.58 -12.49
CA ASP A 405 -8.10 -22.04 -11.47
C ASP A 405 -6.67 -21.93 -12.03
N LYS A 406 -5.73 -21.44 -11.21
CA LYS A 406 -4.30 -21.33 -11.56
C LYS A 406 -3.45 -22.41 -10.91
#